data_AF-A0A8S3JXL9-F1
#
_entry.id   AF-A0A8S3JXL9-F1
#
_cell.length_a   1.000
_cell.length_b   1.000
_cell.length_c   1.000
_cell.angle_alpha   90.00
_cell.angle_beta   90.00
_cell.angle_gamma   90.00
#
_symmetry.space_group_name_H-M   'P 1'
#
loop_
_entity.id
_entity.type
_entity.pdbx_description
1 polymer ?
#
loop_
_entity_poly.entity_id
_entity_poly.type
_entity_poly.pdbx_seq_one_letter_code
_entity_poly.pdbx_strand_id
1 'polypeptide(L)'
;FSKPAATTPKRIKTASNTPVASPFRISQPNSPIVPKTDEEKRLAERIEHNRAIAKMKLEAKTTRGLVVNMGVSWYKAFEKEFSKEYFQKLANFIADEREKGVTIYPPPNHVFTFTRMCELNEVKVVILGQDPYHGPNQAHGLCFSVRKNVPPPP
;
A
#
# COMPACT_ATOMS: atom_id res chain seq x y z
N PHE A 1 -30.58 74.28 6.15
CA PHE A 1 -32.01 74.59 5.91
C PHE A 1 -32.83 73.30 5.95
N SER A 2 -33.88 73.33 6.78
CA SER A 2 -35.03 72.43 6.95
C SER A 2 -34.87 70.91 7.12
N LYS A 3 -34.96 70.51 8.40
CA LYS A 3 -35.77 69.40 8.96
C LYS A 3 -37.29 69.71 8.84
N PRO A 4 -38.26 68.94 9.41
CA PRO A 4 -38.51 67.48 9.48
C PRO A 4 -40.05 67.13 9.37
N ALA A 5 -40.42 65.92 9.85
CA ALA A 5 -41.69 65.52 10.49
C ALA A 5 -42.83 64.99 9.58
N ALA A 6 -43.74 64.11 10.01
CA ALA A 6 -43.90 63.11 11.07
C ALA A 6 -45.31 62.49 10.90
N THR A 7 -45.63 61.43 11.65
CA THR A 7 -46.97 61.11 12.22
C THR A 7 -47.72 59.87 11.66
N THR A 8 -47.70 58.82 12.47
CA THR A 8 -48.61 57.64 12.64
C THR A 8 -49.95 58.10 13.32
N PRO A 9 -50.89 57.30 13.91
CA PRO A 9 -51.24 55.85 13.89
C PRO A 9 -52.79 55.55 13.91
N LYS A 10 -53.18 54.26 14.03
CA LYS A 10 -54.32 53.67 14.81
C LYS A 10 -54.31 52.13 14.59
N ARG A 11 -53.96 51.22 15.51
CA ARG A 11 -54.43 50.80 16.87
C ARG A 11 -55.75 49.96 16.82
N ILE A 12 -55.68 48.61 16.93
CA ILE A 12 -56.08 47.70 18.07
C ILE A 12 -57.44 46.97 17.86
N LYS A 13 -57.74 45.70 18.22
CA LYS A 13 -57.20 44.69 19.18
C LYS A 13 -57.86 43.28 18.96
N THR A 14 -57.23 42.25 19.56
CA THR A 14 -57.77 41.03 20.25
C THR A 14 -58.37 39.87 19.43
N ALA A 15 -58.19 38.57 19.73
CA ALA A 15 -57.48 37.83 20.80
C ALA A 15 -57.27 36.33 20.44
N SER A 16 -56.21 35.74 21.04
CA SER A 16 -56.02 34.37 21.59
C SER A 16 -56.66 33.11 20.96
N ASN A 17 -55.82 32.11 20.61
CA ASN A 17 -55.71 30.82 21.33
C ASN A 17 -54.70 29.81 20.72
N THR A 18 -53.61 29.54 21.48
CA THR A 18 -52.99 28.23 21.84
C THR A 18 -52.56 27.18 20.78
N PRO A 19 -51.68 26.20 21.14
CA PRO A 19 -50.27 26.17 20.78
C PRO A 19 -49.93 25.22 19.61
N VAL A 20 -48.90 25.57 18.83
CA VAL A 20 -48.31 24.72 17.80
C VAL A 20 -47.47 23.62 18.47
N ALA A 21 -47.84 22.37 18.25
CA ALA A 21 -47.11 21.19 18.71
C ALA A 21 -45.81 20.95 17.92
N SER A 22 -44.76 20.62 18.68
CA SER A 22 -43.56 19.84 18.33
C SER A 22 -42.53 20.40 17.35
N PRO A 23 -41.29 20.66 17.81
CA PRO A 23 -40.12 20.35 17.00
C PRO A 23 -39.81 18.85 17.17
N PHE A 24 -40.07 18.07 16.12
CA PHE A 24 -39.50 16.73 16.01
C PHE A 24 -37.97 16.86 16.04
N ARG A 25 -37.36 16.56 17.20
CA ARG A 25 -35.91 16.34 17.28
C ARG A 25 -35.64 14.98 16.66
N ILE A 26 -35.25 14.96 15.39
CA ILE A 26 -34.67 13.76 14.78
C ILE A 26 -33.33 13.53 15.47
N SER A 27 -33.34 12.71 16.52
CA SER A 27 -32.13 12.04 16.97
C SER A 27 -31.78 11.04 15.88
N GLN A 28 -30.69 11.26 15.17
CA GLN A 28 -30.10 10.19 14.37
C GLN A 28 -29.70 9.08 15.33
N PRO A 29 -30.11 7.82 15.13
CA PRO A 29 -29.49 6.74 15.86
C PRO A 29 -28.04 6.68 15.39
N ASN A 30 -27.10 6.89 16.31
CA ASN A 30 -25.73 6.42 16.15
C ASN A 30 -25.83 4.91 15.91
N SER A 31 -25.80 4.49 14.65
CA SER A 31 -25.71 3.08 14.30
C SER A 31 -24.42 2.54 14.92
N PRO A 32 -24.48 1.47 15.72
CA PRO A 32 -23.27 0.83 16.22
C PRO A 32 -22.42 0.38 15.05
N ILE A 33 -21.11 0.61 15.12
CA ILE A 33 -20.13 0.07 14.18
C ILE A 33 -20.17 -1.45 14.33
N VAL A 34 -20.95 -2.13 13.49
CA VAL A 34 -21.06 -3.59 13.50
C VAL A 34 -19.73 -4.17 13.00
N PRO A 35 -19.09 -5.09 13.73
CA PRO A 35 -17.89 -5.76 13.25
C PRO A 35 -18.19 -6.52 11.95
N LYS A 36 -17.33 -6.36 10.93
CA LYS A 36 -17.45 -7.12 9.67
C LYS A 36 -17.54 -8.62 9.96
N THR A 37 -18.46 -9.31 9.29
CA THR A 37 -18.56 -10.77 9.30
C THR A 37 -17.26 -11.40 8.79
N ASP A 38 -16.95 -12.64 9.16
CA ASP A 38 -15.69 -13.28 8.77
C ASP A 38 -15.57 -13.46 7.24
N GLU A 39 -16.69 -13.57 6.52
CA GLU A 39 -16.69 -13.57 5.06
C GLU A 39 -16.32 -12.20 4.48
N GLU A 40 -16.86 -11.12 5.03
CA GLU A 40 -16.52 -9.75 4.61
C GLU A 40 -15.05 -9.41 4.88
N LYS A 41 -14.48 -9.92 6.00
CA LYS A 41 -13.04 -9.78 6.28
C LYS A 41 -12.20 -10.51 5.23
N ARG A 42 -12.51 -11.79 4.96
CA ARG A 42 -11.80 -12.58 3.94
C ARG A 42 -11.91 -11.96 2.54
N LEU A 43 -13.09 -11.42 2.21
CA LEU A 43 -13.29 -10.74 0.94
C LEU A 43 -12.44 -9.46 0.85
N ALA A 44 -12.41 -8.65 1.92
CA ALA A 44 -11.58 -7.46 1.98
C ALA A 44 -10.09 -7.78 1.83
N GLU A 45 -9.60 -8.82 2.53
CA GLU A 45 -8.21 -9.29 2.42
C GLU A 45 -7.86 -9.73 0.99
N ARG A 46 -8.76 -10.48 0.33
CA ARG A 46 -8.58 -10.91 -1.07
C ARG A 46 -8.52 -9.74 -2.03
N ILE A 47 -9.41 -8.75 -1.87
CA ILE A 47 -9.43 -7.54 -2.70
C ILE A 47 -8.11 -6.77 -2.53
N GLU A 48 -7.66 -6.60 -1.29
CA GLU A 48 -6.42 -5.89 -0.99
C GLU A 48 -5.20 -6.63 -1.55
N HIS A 49 -5.16 -7.95 -1.41
CA HIS A 49 -4.12 -8.81 -1.97
C HIS A 49 -4.04 -8.68 -3.50
N ASN A 50 -5.18 -8.79 -4.20
CA ASN A 50 -5.24 -8.64 -5.65
C ASN A 50 -4.83 -7.23 -6.10
N ARG A 51 -5.24 -6.20 -5.35
CA ARG A 51 -4.82 -4.82 -5.61
C ARG A 51 -3.31 -4.66 -5.49
N ALA A 52 -2.68 -5.23 -4.45
CA ALA A 52 -1.24 -5.18 -4.28
C ALA A 52 -0.50 -5.89 -5.43
N ILE A 53 -0.98 -7.07 -5.86
CA ILE A 53 -0.43 -7.76 -7.04
C ILE A 53 -0.52 -6.90 -8.30
N ALA A 54 -1.67 -6.27 -8.55
CA ALA A 54 -1.87 -5.42 -9.71
C ALA A 54 -0.93 -4.21 -9.70
N LYS A 55 -0.76 -3.57 -8.52
CA LYS A 55 0.14 -2.43 -8.36
C LYS A 55 1.61 -2.83 -8.54
N MET A 56 2.04 -3.94 -7.94
CA MET A 56 3.38 -4.49 -8.13
C MET A 56 3.70 -4.75 -9.60
N LYS A 57 2.76 -5.33 -10.34
CA LYS A 57 2.90 -5.55 -11.79
C LYS A 57 2.98 -4.25 -12.58
N LEU A 58 2.26 -3.22 -12.17
CA LEU A 58 2.32 -1.91 -12.80
C LEU A 58 3.68 -1.25 -12.56
N GLU A 59 4.14 -1.21 -11.31
CA GLU A 59 5.43 -0.61 -10.95
C GLU A 59 6.61 -1.30 -11.63
N ALA A 60 6.58 -2.63 -11.74
CA ALA A 60 7.61 -3.37 -12.45
C ALA A 60 7.60 -3.14 -13.97
N LYS A 61 6.45 -2.76 -14.56
CA LYS A 61 6.42 -2.32 -15.97
C LYS A 61 7.03 -0.93 -16.14
N THR A 62 6.86 -0.05 -15.16
CA THR A 62 7.37 1.31 -15.20
C THR A 62 8.85 1.40 -14.79
N THR A 63 9.34 0.47 -13.97
CA THR A 63 10.72 0.46 -13.46
C THR A 63 11.54 -0.62 -14.14
N ARG A 64 12.42 -0.22 -15.07
CA ARG A 64 13.16 -1.11 -15.99
C ARG A 64 13.89 -2.30 -15.31
N GLY A 65 14.49 -2.07 -14.15
CA GLY A 65 15.26 -3.08 -13.41
C GLY A 65 14.49 -3.81 -12.31
N LEU A 66 13.22 -3.50 -12.07
CA LEU A 66 12.42 -4.12 -11.01
C LEU A 66 11.74 -5.38 -11.53
N VAL A 67 12.01 -6.51 -10.88
CA VAL A 67 11.38 -7.80 -11.23
C VAL A 67 10.27 -8.15 -10.25
N VAL A 68 9.11 -8.49 -10.80
CA VAL A 68 7.83 -8.70 -10.09
C VAL A 68 7.78 -9.95 -9.20
N ASN A 69 8.86 -10.72 -9.08
CA ASN A 69 8.82 -12.01 -8.40
C ASN A 69 9.01 -11.88 -6.88
N MET A 70 8.06 -11.19 -6.23
CA MET A 70 8.10 -10.82 -4.82
C MET A 70 6.84 -11.27 -4.07
N GLY A 71 6.97 -11.57 -2.78
CA GLY A 71 5.85 -11.81 -1.87
C GLY A 71 5.07 -10.53 -1.55
N VAL A 72 3.75 -10.66 -1.35
CA VAL A 72 2.84 -9.50 -1.24
C VAL A 72 3.07 -8.70 0.04
N SER A 73 3.32 -9.35 1.18
CA SER A 73 3.58 -8.63 2.44
C SER A 73 4.84 -7.77 2.36
N TRP A 74 5.92 -8.31 1.80
CA TRP A 74 7.17 -7.60 1.58
C TRP A 74 7.03 -6.49 0.54
N TYR A 75 6.30 -6.73 -0.55
CA TYR A 75 6.02 -5.70 -1.53
C TYR A 75 5.37 -4.47 -0.89
N LYS A 76 4.34 -4.67 -0.06
CA LYS A 76 3.69 -3.57 0.67
C LYS A 76 4.66 -2.79 1.55
N ALA A 77 5.64 -3.47 2.16
CA ALA A 77 6.66 -2.83 2.99
C ALA A 77 7.67 -2.01 2.16
N PHE A 78 8.05 -2.49 0.99
CA PHE A 78 9.04 -1.85 0.11
C PHE A 78 8.48 -0.86 -0.90
N GLU A 79 7.15 -0.84 -1.08
CA GLU A 79 6.46 -0.05 -2.11
C GLU A 79 6.97 1.40 -2.22
N LYS A 80 7.13 2.07 -1.07
CA LYS A 80 7.60 3.46 -1.03
C LYS A 80 9.06 3.61 -1.47
N GLU A 81 9.89 2.59 -1.24
CA GLU A 81 11.31 2.60 -1.63
C GLU A 81 11.46 2.54 -3.16
N PHE A 82 10.59 1.79 -3.86
CA PHE A 82 10.65 1.68 -5.32
C PHE A 82 10.42 3.02 -6.03
N SER A 83 9.64 3.92 -5.42
CA SER A 83 9.39 5.24 -5.99
C SER A 83 10.52 6.25 -5.72
N LYS A 84 11.51 5.91 -4.88
CA LYS A 84 12.60 6.84 -4.54
C LYS A 84 13.64 6.90 -5.65
N GLU A 85 14.22 8.09 -5.82
CA GLU A 85 15.19 8.37 -6.87
C GLU A 85 16.41 7.44 -6.83
N TYR A 86 16.94 7.13 -5.63
CA TYR A 86 18.09 6.24 -5.51
C TYR A 86 17.78 4.83 -6.01
N PHE A 87 16.56 4.33 -5.79
CA PHE A 87 16.16 3.00 -6.21
C PHE A 87 15.98 2.95 -7.72
N GLN A 88 15.37 3.98 -8.30
CA GLN A 88 15.23 4.12 -9.74
C GLN A 88 16.59 4.16 -10.44
N LYS A 89 17.55 4.92 -9.90
CA LYS A 89 18.94 4.92 -10.39
C LYS A 89 19.59 3.54 -10.31
N LEU A 90 19.45 2.85 -9.17
CA LEU A 90 20.00 1.50 -8.97
C LEU A 90 19.39 0.49 -9.95
N ALA A 91 18.06 0.49 -10.10
CA ALA A 91 17.35 -0.42 -10.99
C ALA A 91 17.78 -0.20 -12.46
N ASN A 92 17.92 1.05 -12.89
CA ASN A 92 18.39 1.38 -14.23
C ASN A 92 19.84 0.92 -14.43
N PHE A 93 20.73 1.20 -13.48
CA PHE A 93 22.12 0.73 -13.54
C PHE A 93 22.20 -0.79 -13.73
N ILE A 94 21.48 -1.57 -12.91
CA ILE A 94 21.48 -3.04 -13.03
C ILE A 94 20.91 -3.49 -14.38
N ALA A 95 19.85 -2.83 -14.87
CA ALA A 95 19.24 -3.17 -16.16
C ALA A 95 20.21 -2.89 -17.32
N ASP A 96 20.91 -1.76 -17.29
CA ASP A 96 21.88 -1.36 -18.31
C ASP A 96 23.09 -2.30 -18.33
N GLU A 97 23.61 -2.70 -17.17
CA GLU A 97 24.70 -3.67 -17.09
C GLU A 97 24.30 -5.04 -17.66
N ARG A 98 23.06 -5.50 -17.41
CA ARG A 98 22.53 -6.73 -18.02
C ARG A 98 22.40 -6.61 -19.53
N GLU A 99 21.94 -5.47 -20.04
CA GLU A 99 21.81 -5.22 -21.48
C GLU A 99 23.17 -5.18 -22.19
N LYS A 100 24.21 -4.68 -21.52
CA LYS A 100 25.61 -4.74 -22.00
C LYS A 100 26.17 -6.17 -22.04
N GLY A 101 25.44 -7.17 -21.53
CA GLY A 101 25.88 -8.55 -21.48
C GLY A 101 26.71 -8.91 -20.24
N VAL A 102 26.76 -8.04 -19.22
CA VAL A 102 27.41 -8.37 -17.95
C VAL A 102 26.63 -9.47 -17.25
N THR A 103 27.33 -10.53 -16.84
CA THR A 103 26.73 -11.61 -16.07
C THR A 103 26.53 -11.15 -14.62
N ILE A 104 25.28 -10.87 -14.25
CA ILE A 104 24.90 -10.45 -12.89
C ILE A 104 24.10 -11.55 -12.20
N TYR A 105 24.56 -11.94 -11.03
CA TYR A 105 23.90 -12.91 -10.15
C TYR A 105 23.14 -12.24 -8.99
N PRO A 106 22.05 -12.85 -8.50
CA PRO A 106 21.37 -13.98 -9.11
C PRO A 106 20.63 -13.56 -10.40
N PRO A 107 20.07 -14.53 -11.16
CA PRO A 107 19.12 -14.22 -12.22
C PRO A 107 18.01 -13.27 -11.74
N PRO A 108 17.50 -12.36 -12.59
CA PRO A 108 16.59 -11.29 -12.16
C PRO A 108 15.35 -11.80 -11.42
N ASN A 109 14.80 -12.94 -11.86
CA ASN A 109 13.64 -13.59 -11.24
C ASN A 109 13.94 -14.20 -9.86
N HIS A 110 15.20 -14.30 -9.44
CA HIS A 110 15.57 -14.83 -8.12
C HIS A 110 15.94 -13.75 -7.12
N VAL A 111 16.08 -12.48 -7.52
CA VAL A 111 16.55 -11.40 -6.63
C VAL A 111 15.70 -11.30 -5.35
N PHE A 112 14.38 -11.45 -5.49
CA PHE A 112 13.43 -11.35 -4.38
C PHE A 112 12.91 -12.70 -3.88
N THR A 113 13.58 -13.83 -4.18
CA THR A 113 13.12 -15.17 -3.77
C THR A 113 12.79 -15.25 -2.27
N PHE A 114 13.62 -14.67 -1.40
CA PHE A 114 13.42 -14.68 0.05
C PHE A 114 12.04 -14.17 0.48
N THR A 115 11.51 -13.15 -0.21
CA THR A 115 10.21 -12.55 0.12
C THR A 115 9.03 -13.49 -0.10
N ARG A 116 9.21 -14.53 -0.92
CA ARG A 116 8.19 -15.55 -1.19
C ARG A 116 8.35 -16.79 -0.31
N MET A 117 9.50 -16.93 0.35
CA MET A 117 9.78 -18.07 1.23
C MET A 117 9.26 -17.85 2.64
N CYS A 118 9.13 -16.59 3.08
CA CYS A 118 8.63 -16.23 4.39
C CYS A 118 7.89 -14.90 4.29
N GLU A 119 6.61 -14.89 4.69
CA GLU A 119 5.83 -13.65 4.78
C GLU A 119 6.40 -12.77 5.90
N LEU A 120 6.32 -11.45 5.73
CA LEU A 120 6.96 -10.49 6.64
C LEU A 120 6.52 -10.66 8.11
N ASN A 121 5.27 -11.01 8.35
CA ASN A 121 4.70 -11.23 9.69
C ASN A 121 5.09 -12.59 10.31
N GLU A 122 5.69 -13.49 9.55
CA GLU A 122 6.16 -14.80 10.02
C GLU A 122 7.66 -14.81 10.33
N VAL A 123 8.37 -13.73 10.01
CA VAL A 123 9.82 -13.59 10.25
C VAL A 123 10.11 -13.64 11.75
N LYS A 124 11.02 -14.54 12.13
CA LYS A 124 11.51 -14.70 13.52
C LYS A 124 12.99 -14.40 13.66
N VAL A 125 13.77 -14.69 12.62
CA VAL A 125 15.23 -14.55 12.58
C VAL A 125 15.60 -13.96 11.23
N VAL A 126 16.54 -13.01 11.23
CA VAL A 126 17.11 -12.43 10.01
C VAL A 126 18.58 -12.80 9.95
N ILE A 127 18.98 -13.47 8.87
CA ILE A 127 20.37 -13.81 8.59
C ILE A 127 20.83 -12.93 7.43
N LEU A 128 21.86 -12.10 7.67
CA LEU A 128 22.40 -11.19 6.67
C LEU A 128 23.71 -11.75 6.10
N GLY A 129 23.76 -11.89 4.78
CA GLY A 129 25.01 -12.10 4.04
C GLY A 129 25.55 -10.77 3.51
N GLN A 130 26.79 -10.78 2.99
CA GLN A 130 27.40 -9.60 2.37
C GLN A 130 26.87 -9.38 0.95
N ASP A 131 27.11 -10.35 0.07
CA ASP A 131 26.71 -10.32 -1.34
C ASP A 131 26.36 -11.73 -1.82
N PRO A 132 25.64 -11.87 -2.95
CA PRO A 132 25.34 -13.18 -3.52
C PRO A 132 26.61 -13.88 -4.02
N TYR A 133 26.63 -15.21 -3.97
CA TYR A 133 27.65 -15.98 -4.68
C TYR A 133 27.72 -15.59 -6.17
N HIS A 134 28.94 -15.42 -6.68
CA HIS A 134 29.21 -14.93 -8.03
C HIS A 134 29.58 -16.04 -9.03
N GLY A 135 29.52 -17.31 -8.63
CA GLY A 135 29.73 -18.45 -9.51
C GLY A 135 28.44 -18.86 -10.24
N PRO A 136 28.56 -19.48 -11.44
CA PRO A 136 27.41 -19.98 -12.19
C PRO A 136 26.54 -20.91 -11.34
N ASN A 137 25.22 -20.68 -11.38
CA ASN A 137 24.20 -21.47 -10.68
C ASN A 137 24.27 -21.50 -9.14
N GLN A 138 25.15 -20.72 -8.50
CA GLN A 138 25.26 -20.70 -7.04
C GLN A 138 24.14 -19.86 -6.40
N ALA A 139 24.08 -18.56 -6.72
CA ALA A 139 23.12 -17.65 -6.10
C ALA A 139 21.69 -17.85 -6.66
N HIS A 140 20.73 -17.98 -5.74
CA HIS A 140 19.31 -18.14 -6.09
C HIS A 140 18.34 -17.32 -5.21
N GLY A 141 18.86 -16.29 -4.53
CA GLY A 141 18.06 -15.31 -3.79
C GLY A 141 17.86 -15.60 -2.30
N LEU A 142 18.67 -16.50 -1.74
CA LEU A 142 18.75 -16.80 -0.30
C LEU A 142 20.23 -16.75 0.12
N CYS A 143 20.55 -16.03 1.19
CA CYS A 143 21.92 -15.93 1.70
C CYS A 143 22.43 -17.30 2.16
N PHE A 144 23.73 -17.57 1.96
CA PHE A 144 24.41 -18.83 2.31
C PHE A 144 23.87 -20.11 1.64
N SER A 145 22.85 -20.00 0.80
CA SER A 145 22.19 -21.14 0.18
C SER A 145 22.64 -21.32 -1.26
N VAL A 146 22.83 -22.58 -1.66
CA VAL A 146 23.03 -23.00 -3.05
C VAL A 146 21.97 -24.03 -3.45
N ARG A 147 21.76 -24.19 -4.77
CA ARG A 147 20.83 -25.21 -5.28
C ARG A 147 21.35 -26.62 -5.04
N LYS A 148 20.43 -27.59 -4.98
CA LYS A 148 20.78 -29.01 -4.93
C LYS A 148 21.72 -29.35 -6.09
N ASN A 149 22.76 -30.14 -5.79
CA ASN A 149 23.84 -30.53 -6.72
C ASN A 149 24.88 -29.43 -7.04
N VAL A 150 24.81 -28.26 -6.40
CA VAL A 150 25.90 -27.28 -6.40
C VAL A 150 26.73 -27.51 -5.13
N PRO A 151 28.07 -27.66 -5.22
CA PRO A 151 28.91 -27.78 -4.04
C PRO A 151 28.71 -26.59 -3.09
N PRO A 152 28.61 -26.83 -1.77
CA PRO A 152 28.55 -25.74 -0.83
C PRO A 152 29.86 -24.94 -0.91
N PRO A 153 29.77 -23.61 -0.90
CA PRO A 153 30.94 -22.74 -0.80
C PRO A 153 31.64 -22.90 0.56
N PRO A 154 32.92 -22.45 0.66
CA PRO A 154 33.76 -22.66 1.85
C PRO A 154 33.16 -22.14 3.16
#